data_AF-A0A2T3MR76-F1
#
_entry.id   AF-A0A2T3MR76-F1
#
_cell.length_a   1.000
_cell.length_b   1.000
_cell.length_c   1.000
_cell.angle_alpha   90.00
_cell.angle_beta   90.00
_cell.angle_gamma   90.00
#
_symmetry.space_group_name_H-M   'P 1'
#
loop_
_entity.id
_entity.type
_entity.pdbx_description
1 polymer ?
#
loop_
_entity_poly.entity_id
_entity_poly.type
_entity_poly.pdbx_seq_one_letter_code
_entity_poly.pdbx_strand_id
1 'polypeptide(L)'
;MMAYEANFDGLVGPTHNYSGLSAGNIASLAHQYQVSNPKYAALQGLNKMQSLADLGLIQGVIAPQMRPDIKMLRRLGFSGSDYSVLQQASQQAPKLLTSCYSASSMWAANAATVSPSADTQDKRVHLTPANLASHFHRSIEHQTTARILAAMFNDDNHFCHHPPLPASEQLGDEGAANHTRFCMQHEDQGLEMFVFGRYGFEHNQPSPSCYPARQTYEASAAIARLHQLDPQHVIMVQQNPLLIDQGVFHNDVIAVGNQQTLLCHQYAFLNQSEVYAQLQQKMAGGLSIIEVPANRVSVNDAISSYLFNSQLVTLPNGDVSLILPQQCRDNPQVWQYVQQLLQADRGINRVDLFDLSQSMQNGGGPACLRLRVVLTEQEQQAVNPAVLLTATLFKRLREWVYLHYRDRLVEADLADPSLLLESQTALDELTRILNLGSVYDFQRE
;
A
#
# COMPACT_ATOMS: atom_id res chain seq x y z
N MET A 1 22.30 -4.52 16.32
CA MET A 1 22.02 -3.07 16.21
C MET A 1 20.52 -2.92 16.34
N MET A 2 20.01 -1.93 17.07
CA MET A 2 18.57 -1.73 17.17
C MET A 2 18.00 -1.39 15.79
N ALA A 3 16.82 -1.92 15.48
CA ALA A 3 16.08 -1.59 14.26
C ALA A 3 14.65 -1.21 14.60
N TYR A 4 14.06 -0.38 13.76
CA TYR A 4 12.72 0.17 13.95
C TYR A 4 11.92 0.04 12.65
N GLU A 5 10.63 -0.25 12.76
CA GLU A 5 9.72 -0.11 11.63
C GLU A 5 9.44 1.37 11.35
N ALA A 6 9.84 1.84 10.18
CA ALA A 6 9.43 3.11 9.61
C ALA A 6 8.23 2.91 8.68
N ASN A 7 7.23 3.78 8.82
CA ASN A 7 6.05 3.80 7.97
C ASN A 7 6.22 4.88 6.90
N PHE A 8 6.27 4.49 5.63
CA PHE A 8 6.34 5.41 4.51
C PHE A 8 4.98 5.48 3.83
N ASP A 9 4.26 6.58 4.05
CA ASP A 9 2.91 6.77 3.57
C ASP A 9 2.88 7.42 2.19
N GLY A 10 1.98 6.96 1.32
CA GLY A 10 1.72 7.58 0.03
C GLY A 10 0.96 8.89 0.19
N LEU A 11 1.58 10.00 -0.22
CA LEU A 11 0.90 11.28 -0.32
C LEU A 11 -0.12 11.23 -1.47
N VAL A 12 -1.38 11.53 -1.17
CA VAL A 12 -2.45 11.51 -2.17
C VAL A 12 -2.18 12.53 -3.28
N GLY A 13 -2.31 12.11 -4.55
CA GLY A 13 -2.03 12.97 -5.71
C GLY A 13 -3.11 14.03 -5.98
N PRO A 14 -2.78 15.12 -6.72
CA PRO A 14 -3.73 16.21 -7.03
C PRO A 14 -4.95 15.77 -7.83
N THR A 15 -4.87 14.62 -8.50
CA THR A 15 -5.88 14.09 -9.41
C THR A 15 -6.76 13.01 -8.76
N HIS A 16 -6.74 12.86 -7.43
CA HIS A 16 -7.59 11.89 -6.71
C HIS A 16 -9.05 12.01 -7.17
N ASN A 17 -9.63 10.90 -7.60
CA ASN A 17 -10.98 10.85 -8.14
C ASN A 17 -11.60 9.46 -8.00
N TYR A 18 -12.92 9.37 -8.22
CA TYR A 18 -13.66 8.11 -8.14
C TYR A 18 -14.07 7.60 -9.52
N SER A 19 -13.15 6.90 -10.20
CA SER A 19 -13.36 6.39 -11.57
C SER A 19 -13.81 4.92 -11.65
N GLY A 20 -13.95 4.20 -10.52
CA GLY A 20 -14.45 2.82 -10.52
C GLY A 20 -13.60 1.81 -11.32
N LEU A 21 -12.28 1.95 -11.28
CA LEU A 21 -11.36 1.27 -12.21
C LEU A 21 -10.95 -0.15 -11.79
N SER A 22 -11.27 -0.58 -10.56
CA SER A 22 -10.75 -1.81 -9.97
C SER A 22 -11.83 -2.88 -9.81
N ALA A 23 -11.93 -3.82 -10.75
CA ALA A 23 -12.76 -5.00 -10.58
C ALA A 23 -12.37 -5.80 -9.31
N GLY A 24 -13.36 -6.26 -8.56
CA GLY A 24 -13.19 -6.91 -7.25
C GLY A 24 -12.97 -5.97 -6.06
N ASN A 25 -12.73 -4.68 -6.28
CA ASN A 25 -12.77 -3.67 -5.22
C ASN A 25 -14.17 -3.05 -5.15
N ILE A 26 -14.98 -3.54 -4.21
CA ILE A 26 -16.38 -3.15 -4.05
C ILE A 26 -16.51 -1.64 -3.78
N ALA A 27 -15.62 -1.06 -2.97
CA ALA A 27 -15.67 0.37 -2.64
C ALA A 27 -15.44 1.23 -3.89
N SER A 28 -14.43 0.91 -4.71
CA SER A 28 -14.15 1.62 -5.96
C SER A 28 -15.36 1.63 -6.90
N LEU A 29 -16.03 0.48 -7.05
CA LEU A 29 -17.22 0.36 -7.92
C LEU A 29 -18.45 1.09 -7.35
N ALA A 30 -18.63 1.09 -6.03
CA ALA A 30 -19.79 1.70 -5.38
C ALA A 30 -19.75 3.24 -5.39
N HIS A 31 -18.55 3.84 -5.41
CA HIS A 31 -18.38 5.30 -5.36
C HIS A 31 -18.03 5.92 -6.73
N GLN A 32 -18.06 5.14 -7.81
CA GLN A 32 -17.80 5.64 -9.16
C GLN A 32 -18.68 6.87 -9.48
N TYR A 33 -18.10 7.85 -10.18
CA TYR A 33 -18.74 9.13 -10.57
C TYR A 33 -19.10 10.08 -9.42
N GLN A 34 -18.78 9.74 -8.16
CA GLN A 34 -18.95 10.68 -7.06
C GLN A 34 -17.95 11.84 -7.16
N VAL A 35 -18.31 12.96 -6.53
CA VAL A 35 -17.43 14.11 -6.41
C VAL A 35 -16.33 13.79 -5.39
N SER A 36 -15.08 13.91 -5.81
CA SER A 36 -13.92 13.73 -4.95
C SER A 36 -13.39 15.07 -4.43
N ASN A 37 -12.64 15.03 -3.33
CA ASN A 37 -11.96 16.20 -2.77
C ASN A 37 -10.46 15.88 -2.60
N PRO A 38 -9.63 16.09 -3.64
CA PRO A 38 -8.20 15.82 -3.59
C PRO A 38 -7.49 16.48 -2.42
N LYS A 39 -7.81 17.76 -2.14
CA LYS A 39 -7.23 18.52 -1.03
C LYS A 39 -7.52 17.85 0.32
N TYR A 40 -8.78 17.48 0.56
CA TYR A 40 -9.16 16.83 1.80
C TYR A 40 -8.54 15.43 1.92
N ALA A 41 -8.47 14.67 0.83
CA ALA A 41 -7.83 13.36 0.81
C ALA A 41 -6.35 13.43 1.22
N ALA A 42 -5.59 14.39 0.67
CA ALA A 42 -4.19 14.60 1.03
C ALA A 42 -4.05 15.05 2.50
N LEU A 43 -4.91 15.95 2.98
CA LEU A 43 -4.89 16.40 4.38
C LEU A 43 -5.26 15.29 5.38
N GLN A 44 -6.20 14.41 5.04
CA GLN A 44 -6.53 13.23 5.85
C GLN A 44 -5.31 12.31 6.02
N GLY A 45 -4.61 12.00 4.93
CA GLY A 45 -3.38 11.22 4.95
C GLY A 45 -2.29 11.88 5.80
N LEU A 46 -2.01 13.17 5.56
CA LEU A 46 -0.99 13.92 6.32
C LEU A 46 -1.30 13.97 7.81
N ASN A 47 -2.58 14.18 8.20
CA ASN A 47 -2.98 14.19 9.60
C ASN A 47 -2.74 12.82 10.27
N LYS A 48 -3.02 11.71 9.58
CA LYS A 48 -2.70 10.36 10.07
C LYS A 48 -1.19 10.24 10.31
N MET A 49 -0.37 10.59 9.32
CA MET A 49 1.09 10.50 9.45
C MET A 49 1.59 11.33 10.64
N GLN A 50 1.12 12.57 10.81
CA GLN A 50 1.51 13.41 11.94
C GLN A 50 1.09 12.81 13.28
N SER A 51 -0.14 12.31 13.41
CA SER A 51 -0.60 11.69 14.66
C SER A 51 0.21 10.45 15.02
N LEU A 52 0.62 9.62 14.05
CA LEU A 52 1.49 8.47 14.31
C LEU A 52 2.92 8.91 14.69
N ALA A 53 3.43 9.98 14.08
CA ALA A 53 4.70 10.59 14.48
C ALA A 53 4.65 11.15 15.91
N ASP A 54 3.54 11.75 16.31
CA ASP A 54 3.30 12.26 17.67
C ASP A 54 3.23 11.12 18.71
N LEU A 55 2.84 9.90 18.28
CA LEU A 55 2.93 8.67 19.08
C LEU A 55 4.36 8.09 19.13
N GLY A 56 5.33 8.75 18.49
CA GLY A 56 6.74 8.36 18.49
C GLY A 56 7.12 7.33 17.42
N LEU A 57 6.25 7.04 16.45
CA LEU A 57 6.57 6.16 15.33
C LEU A 57 7.35 6.92 14.25
N ILE A 58 8.29 6.24 13.59
CA ILE A 58 8.99 6.82 12.45
C ILE A 58 8.04 6.88 11.26
N GLN A 59 7.88 8.07 10.68
CA GLN A 59 7.00 8.35 9.55
C GLN A 59 7.80 8.98 8.42
N GLY A 60 7.50 8.59 7.19
CA GLY A 60 8.05 9.15 5.97
C GLY A 60 6.98 9.29 4.89
N VAL A 61 7.29 10.01 3.82
CA VAL A 61 6.32 10.35 2.77
C VAL A 61 6.83 9.88 1.40
N ILE A 62 6.02 9.10 0.70
CA ILE A 62 6.22 8.73 -0.70
C ILE A 62 5.46 9.72 -1.58
N ALA A 63 6.17 10.35 -2.53
CA ALA A 63 5.55 11.30 -3.45
C ALA A 63 4.53 10.62 -4.38
N PRO A 64 3.44 11.31 -4.80
CA PRO A 64 2.49 10.78 -5.76
C PRO A 64 3.09 10.64 -7.15
N GLN A 65 2.37 9.97 -8.04
CA GLN A 65 2.74 9.82 -9.44
C GLN A 65 2.43 11.06 -10.28
N MET A 66 3.10 11.18 -11.45
CA MET A 66 2.70 12.13 -12.49
C MET A 66 1.36 11.69 -13.09
N ARG A 67 0.34 12.54 -12.92
CA ARG A 67 -1.00 12.34 -13.47
C ARG A 67 -1.51 13.65 -14.10
N PRO A 68 -2.11 13.63 -15.30
CA PRO A 68 -2.31 12.45 -16.13
C PRO A 68 -0.99 11.93 -16.71
N ASP A 69 -0.92 10.62 -16.95
CA ASP A 69 0.20 10.02 -17.69
C ASP A 69 0.03 10.27 -19.20
N ILE A 70 0.42 11.47 -19.64
CA ILE A 70 0.37 11.88 -21.05
C ILE A 70 1.24 10.97 -21.93
N LYS A 71 2.38 10.51 -21.42
CA LYS A 71 3.29 9.65 -22.16
C LYS A 71 2.64 8.29 -22.44
N MET A 72 1.89 7.74 -21.50
CA MET A 72 1.09 6.54 -21.72
C MET A 72 0.01 6.77 -22.78
N LEU A 73 -0.72 7.89 -22.72
CA LEU A 73 -1.69 8.23 -23.77
C LEU A 73 -1.02 8.28 -25.16
N ARG A 74 0.18 8.88 -25.26
CA ARG A 74 0.96 8.89 -26.51
C ARG A 74 1.33 7.48 -26.97
N ARG A 75 1.77 6.62 -26.05
CA ARG A 75 2.08 5.21 -26.33
C ARG A 75 0.86 4.44 -26.84
N LEU A 76 -0.35 4.85 -26.45
CA LEU A 76 -1.61 4.28 -26.90
C LEU A 76 -2.13 4.88 -28.22
N GLY A 77 -1.35 5.73 -28.88
CA GLY A 77 -1.61 6.21 -30.24
C GLY A 77 -2.17 7.62 -30.35
N PHE A 78 -2.37 8.33 -29.24
CA PHE A 78 -2.73 9.75 -29.26
C PHE A 78 -1.51 10.62 -29.60
N SER A 79 -1.67 11.68 -30.39
CA SER A 79 -0.54 12.48 -30.88
C SER A 79 -0.82 13.99 -30.87
N GLY A 80 0.22 14.81 -31.10
CA GLY A 80 0.13 16.28 -31.08
C GLY A 80 0.61 16.90 -29.78
N SER A 81 0.15 18.11 -29.44
CA SER A 81 0.45 18.74 -28.14
C SER A 81 -0.24 17.99 -26.99
N ASP A 82 0.16 18.24 -25.75
CA ASP A 82 -0.48 17.64 -24.57
C ASP A 82 -1.99 17.95 -24.54
N TYR A 83 -2.36 19.18 -24.91
CA TYR A 83 -3.76 19.57 -25.10
C TYR A 83 -4.47 18.69 -26.13
N SER A 84 -3.88 18.51 -27.32
CA SER A 84 -4.47 17.68 -28.37
C SER A 84 -4.60 16.21 -27.94
N VAL A 85 -3.62 15.68 -27.20
CA VAL A 85 -3.67 14.32 -26.64
C VAL A 85 -4.83 14.18 -25.65
N LEU A 86 -4.97 15.11 -24.71
CA LEU A 86 -6.07 15.10 -23.74
C LEU A 86 -7.44 15.22 -24.42
N GLN A 87 -7.56 16.11 -25.41
CA GLN A 87 -8.79 16.28 -26.17
C GLN A 87 -9.16 15.01 -26.96
N GLN A 88 -8.19 14.39 -27.63
CA GLN A 88 -8.43 13.13 -28.35
C GLN A 88 -8.83 12.02 -27.37
N ALA A 89 -8.10 11.85 -26.27
CA ALA A 89 -8.39 10.82 -25.28
C ALA A 89 -9.76 11.01 -24.63
N SER A 90 -10.14 12.23 -24.27
CA SER A 90 -11.48 12.52 -23.70
C SER A 90 -12.63 12.23 -24.68
N GLN A 91 -12.45 12.52 -25.97
CA GLN A 91 -13.49 12.31 -26.98
C GLN A 91 -13.57 10.87 -27.48
N GLN A 92 -12.41 10.21 -27.65
CA GLN A 92 -12.32 8.91 -28.32
C GLN A 92 -12.25 7.75 -27.33
N ALA A 93 -11.67 7.95 -26.14
CA ALA A 93 -11.46 6.89 -25.15
C ALA A 93 -11.47 7.41 -23.69
N PRO A 94 -12.61 7.95 -23.19
CA PRO A 94 -12.69 8.57 -21.86
C PRO A 94 -12.28 7.63 -20.71
N LYS A 95 -12.51 6.32 -20.83
CA LYS A 95 -12.06 5.32 -19.83
C LYS A 95 -10.54 5.15 -19.78
N LEU A 96 -9.84 5.33 -20.91
CA LEU A 96 -8.38 5.32 -20.93
C LEU A 96 -7.83 6.61 -20.30
N LEU A 97 -8.50 7.74 -20.56
CA LEU A 97 -8.18 9.01 -19.92
C LEU A 97 -8.28 8.90 -18.39
N THR A 98 -9.42 8.46 -17.86
CA THR A 98 -9.62 8.30 -16.41
C THR A 98 -8.60 7.37 -15.78
N SER A 99 -8.24 6.28 -16.47
CA SER A 99 -7.19 5.36 -16.04
C SER A 99 -5.82 6.05 -15.90
N CYS A 100 -5.49 6.97 -16.81
CA CYS A 100 -4.23 7.71 -16.75
C CYS A 100 -4.24 8.85 -15.71
N TYR A 101 -5.37 9.14 -15.07
CA TYR A 101 -5.53 10.15 -14.02
C TYR A 101 -5.59 9.59 -12.60
N SER A 102 -5.66 8.28 -12.43
CA SER A 102 -5.82 7.66 -11.11
C SER A 102 -4.70 8.04 -10.14
N ALA A 103 -5.06 8.46 -8.92
CA ALA A 103 -4.14 8.71 -7.81
C ALA A 103 -3.81 7.44 -7.00
N SER A 104 -3.99 6.26 -7.60
CA SER A 104 -3.84 4.95 -6.94
C SER A 104 -2.47 4.68 -6.30
N SER A 105 -1.44 5.40 -6.71
CA SER A 105 -0.10 5.31 -6.09
C SER A 105 -0.06 5.77 -4.64
N MET A 106 -1.10 6.44 -4.15
CA MET A 106 -1.25 6.76 -2.72
C MET A 106 -1.30 5.51 -1.85
N TRP A 107 -1.69 4.36 -2.41
CA TRP A 107 -1.65 3.08 -1.71
C TRP A 107 -0.25 2.49 -1.72
N ALA A 108 0.61 3.05 -0.87
CA ALA A 108 2.01 2.69 -0.75
C ALA A 108 2.25 1.23 -0.34
N ALA A 109 1.27 0.56 0.28
CA ALA A 109 1.37 -0.88 0.54
C ALA A 109 1.60 -1.70 -0.73
N ASN A 110 1.21 -1.20 -1.91
CA ASN A 110 1.47 -1.86 -3.18
C ASN A 110 2.66 -1.27 -3.95
N ALA A 111 3.38 -0.31 -3.40
CA ALA A 111 4.49 0.33 -4.12
C ALA A 111 5.62 -0.67 -4.41
N ALA A 112 5.97 -1.48 -3.42
CA ALA A 112 7.03 -2.47 -3.48
C ALA A 112 6.80 -3.56 -2.43
N THR A 113 7.55 -4.66 -2.58
CA THR A 113 7.89 -5.52 -1.44
C THR A 113 9.24 -5.07 -0.89
N VAL A 114 9.39 -5.10 0.44
CA VAL A 114 10.62 -4.70 1.13
C VAL A 114 11.03 -5.78 2.11
N SER A 115 12.29 -6.20 2.05
CA SER A 115 12.88 -7.15 3.00
C SER A 115 14.01 -6.48 3.79
N PRO A 116 13.97 -6.51 5.14
CA PRO A 116 14.99 -5.88 5.97
C PRO A 116 16.36 -6.55 5.85
N SER A 117 17.43 -5.82 6.11
CA SER A 117 18.81 -6.34 6.11
C SER A 117 19.04 -7.49 7.08
N ALA A 118 18.26 -7.58 8.15
CA ALA A 118 18.28 -8.73 9.05
C ALA A 118 18.02 -10.05 8.31
N ASP A 119 17.18 -10.01 7.27
CA ASP A 119 16.61 -11.19 6.60
C ASP A 119 17.30 -11.55 5.29
N THR A 120 18.07 -10.61 4.73
CA THR A 120 18.77 -10.79 3.45
C THR A 120 20.17 -11.38 3.67
N GLN A 121 20.67 -12.08 2.65
CA GLN A 121 21.99 -12.71 2.70
C GLN A 121 23.14 -11.68 2.71
N ASP A 122 23.01 -10.60 1.94
CA ASP A 122 24.04 -9.56 1.80
C ASP A 122 23.94 -8.44 2.85
N LYS A 123 22.96 -8.53 3.76
CA LYS A 123 22.73 -7.57 4.86
C LYS A 123 22.42 -6.16 4.39
N ARG A 124 21.76 -6.03 3.24
CA ARG A 124 21.13 -4.78 2.78
C ARG A 124 19.61 -4.88 2.81
N VAL A 125 18.93 -3.74 2.86
CA VAL A 125 17.48 -3.68 2.71
C VAL A 125 17.15 -3.82 1.22
N HIS A 126 16.37 -4.82 0.86
CA HIS A 126 16.00 -5.10 -0.54
C HIS A 126 14.63 -4.53 -0.86
N LEU A 127 14.50 -3.85 -2.00
CA LEU A 127 13.26 -3.27 -2.49
C LEU A 127 12.99 -3.72 -3.92
N THR A 128 11.81 -4.29 -4.17
CA THR A 128 11.34 -4.59 -5.54
C THR A 128 10.00 -3.89 -5.77
N PRO A 129 9.92 -2.89 -6.66
CA PRO A 129 8.65 -2.27 -7.04
C PRO A 129 7.68 -3.31 -7.60
N ALA A 130 6.42 -3.25 -7.17
CA ALA A 130 5.40 -4.17 -7.66
C ALA A 130 4.98 -3.79 -9.09
N ASN A 131 4.72 -4.78 -9.95
CA ASN A 131 4.34 -4.51 -11.34
C ASN A 131 2.88 -4.10 -11.51
N LEU A 132 2.01 -4.48 -10.56
CA LEU A 132 0.59 -4.14 -10.52
C LEU A 132 -0.14 -4.50 -11.82
N ALA A 133 0.29 -5.60 -12.46
CA ALA A 133 -0.12 -5.96 -13.82
C ALA A 133 -1.63 -6.23 -13.97
N SER A 134 -2.32 -6.51 -12.87
CA SER A 134 -3.75 -6.87 -12.86
C SER A 134 -4.67 -5.71 -13.27
N HIS A 135 -4.27 -4.45 -13.01
CA HIS A 135 -5.10 -3.28 -13.30
C HIS A 135 -4.31 -2.24 -14.08
N PHE A 136 -4.78 -1.87 -15.27
CA PHE A 136 -4.06 -0.98 -16.18
C PHE A 136 -3.65 0.37 -15.54
N HIS A 137 -4.56 1.02 -14.83
CA HIS A 137 -4.27 2.30 -14.17
C HIS A 137 -3.18 2.21 -13.08
N ARG A 138 -2.92 0.99 -12.58
CA ARG A 138 -1.85 0.70 -11.62
C ARG A 138 -0.58 0.17 -12.26
N SER A 139 -0.68 -0.57 -13.36
CA SER A 139 0.47 -1.10 -14.08
C SER A 139 1.34 -0.01 -14.74
N ILE A 140 0.89 1.25 -14.69
CA ILE A 140 1.66 2.44 -15.10
C ILE A 140 2.35 3.16 -13.92
N GLU A 141 2.33 2.60 -12.71
CA GLU A 141 2.98 3.19 -11.52
C GLU A 141 4.47 2.79 -11.42
N HIS A 142 4.79 1.53 -11.72
CA HIS A 142 6.01 0.86 -11.27
C HIS A 142 7.33 1.55 -11.68
N GLN A 143 7.39 2.15 -12.87
CA GLN A 143 8.63 2.79 -13.37
C GLN A 143 9.00 4.03 -12.57
N THR A 144 8.03 4.91 -12.32
CA THR A 144 8.24 6.10 -11.50
C THR A 144 8.37 5.73 -10.03
N THR A 145 7.63 4.72 -9.55
CA THR A 145 7.78 4.20 -8.18
C THR A 145 9.22 3.74 -7.94
N ALA A 146 9.82 3.02 -8.88
CA ALA A 146 11.23 2.61 -8.79
C ALA A 146 12.17 3.80 -8.63
N ARG A 147 11.94 4.89 -9.39
CA ARG A 147 12.77 6.11 -9.31
C ARG A 147 12.58 6.87 -8.00
N ILE A 148 11.34 6.97 -7.52
CA ILE A 148 11.03 7.60 -6.22
C ILE A 148 11.71 6.81 -5.10
N LEU A 149 11.56 5.48 -5.07
CA LEU A 149 12.19 4.64 -4.06
C LEU A 149 13.73 4.73 -4.12
N ALA A 150 14.32 4.71 -5.32
CA ALA A 150 15.76 4.90 -5.48
C ALA A 150 16.24 6.27 -5.01
N ALA A 151 15.44 7.33 -5.15
CA ALA A 151 15.77 8.66 -4.65
C ALA A 151 15.59 8.79 -3.12
N MET A 152 14.70 7.99 -2.52
CA MET A 152 14.47 7.94 -1.08
C MET A 152 15.54 7.12 -0.35
N PHE A 153 15.91 5.98 -0.92
CA PHE A 153 16.81 4.97 -0.35
C PHE A 153 18.07 4.88 -1.23
N ASN A 154 18.88 5.94 -1.25
CA ASN A 154 19.87 6.20 -2.29
C ASN A 154 21.32 5.80 -1.95
N ASP A 155 21.54 5.17 -0.78
CA ASP A 155 22.85 4.65 -0.38
C ASP A 155 22.97 3.16 -0.75
N ASP A 156 23.75 2.88 -1.80
CA ASP A 156 23.96 1.52 -2.32
C ASP A 156 24.64 0.56 -1.33
N ASN A 157 25.25 1.08 -0.26
CA ASN A 157 25.83 0.26 0.81
C ASN A 157 24.74 -0.34 1.72
N HIS A 158 23.58 0.32 1.79
CA HIS A 158 22.48 -0.04 2.69
C HIS A 158 21.25 -0.57 1.95
N PHE A 159 21.02 -0.12 0.71
CA PHE A 159 19.81 -0.42 -0.04
C PHE A 159 20.12 -1.12 -1.37
N CYS A 160 19.39 -2.18 -1.67
CA CYS A 160 19.46 -2.89 -2.94
C CYS A 160 18.12 -2.80 -3.67
N HIS A 161 18.13 -2.10 -4.81
CA HIS A 161 16.93 -1.93 -5.65
C HIS A 161 16.92 -2.94 -6.78
N HIS A 162 15.78 -3.62 -6.94
CA HIS A 162 15.51 -4.53 -8.05
C HIS A 162 14.54 -3.89 -9.05
N PRO A 163 14.62 -4.23 -10.34
CA PRO A 163 13.56 -3.88 -11.27
C PRO A 163 12.26 -4.61 -10.92
N PRO A 164 11.09 -4.04 -11.23
CA PRO A 164 9.82 -4.75 -11.11
C PRO A 164 9.83 -6.03 -11.96
N LEU A 165 9.12 -7.06 -11.50
CA LEU A 165 8.93 -8.27 -12.28
C LEU A 165 8.24 -7.96 -13.62
N PRO A 166 8.47 -8.75 -14.69
CA PRO A 166 7.78 -8.57 -15.97
C PRO A 166 6.27 -8.44 -15.78
N ALA A 167 5.68 -7.39 -16.35
CA ALA A 167 4.25 -7.14 -16.25
C ALA A 167 3.49 -8.15 -17.13
N SER A 168 3.10 -9.28 -16.54
CA SER A 168 2.27 -10.31 -17.14
C SER A 168 1.31 -10.90 -16.11
N GLU A 169 0.27 -11.59 -16.60
CA GLU A 169 -0.67 -12.28 -15.73
C GLU A 169 0.01 -13.37 -14.90
N GLN A 170 0.99 -14.08 -15.47
CA GLN A 170 1.69 -15.17 -14.78
C GLN A 170 2.63 -14.69 -13.66
N LEU A 171 2.99 -13.40 -13.67
CA LEU A 171 3.88 -12.78 -12.70
C LEU A 171 3.20 -11.58 -12.03
N GLY A 172 1.89 -11.63 -11.84
CA GLY A 172 1.14 -10.57 -11.15
C GLY A 172 1.65 -10.38 -9.72
N ASP A 173 2.08 -9.15 -9.42
CA ASP A 173 2.65 -8.74 -8.15
C ASP A 173 2.03 -7.44 -7.65
N GLU A 174 1.51 -7.46 -6.41
CA GLU A 174 0.86 -6.36 -5.72
C GLU A 174 1.61 -5.90 -4.47
N GLY A 175 2.86 -6.34 -4.29
CA GLY A 175 3.77 -5.79 -3.29
C GLY A 175 3.41 -6.12 -1.84
N ALA A 176 3.76 -5.22 -0.92
CA ALA A 176 3.66 -5.43 0.52
C ALA A 176 2.23 -5.62 1.07
N ALA A 177 1.18 -5.29 0.31
CA ALA A 177 -0.20 -5.61 0.67
C ALA A 177 -0.46 -7.12 0.81
N ASN A 178 0.40 -7.94 0.18
CA ASN A 178 0.39 -9.39 0.25
C ASN A 178 1.60 -9.97 1.00
N HIS A 179 2.26 -9.14 1.80
CA HIS A 179 3.45 -9.49 2.56
C HIS A 179 3.25 -9.23 4.05
N THR A 180 3.80 -10.09 4.89
CA THR A 180 3.86 -9.86 6.33
C THR A 180 5.16 -10.42 6.87
N ARG A 181 5.83 -9.66 7.72
CA ARG A 181 7.03 -10.09 8.44
C ARG A 181 6.69 -10.33 9.90
N PHE A 182 7.06 -11.51 10.41
CA PHE A 182 6.99 -11.83 11.83
C PHE A 182 8.39 -11.92 12.42
N CYS A 183 8.59 -11.41 13.64
CA CYS A 183 9.89 -11.38 14.29
C CYS A 183 9.72 -11.17 15.80
N MET A 184 10.74 -11.51 16.60
CA MET A 184 10.70 -11.26 18.04
C MET A 184 10.89 -9.76 18.34
N GLN A 185 11.99 -9.19 17.84
CA GLN A 185 12.24 -7.76 17.70
C GLN A 185 12.52 -7.43 16.23
N HIS A 186 12.49 -6.15 15.87
CA HIS A 186 12.63 -5.75 14.47
C HIS A 186 14.03 -6.06 13.90
N GLU A 187 15.07 -6.00 14.73
CA GLU A 187 16.46 -6.30 14.36
C GLU A 187 16.77 -7.78 14.22
N ASP A 188 15.93 -8.66 14.75
CA ASP A 188 16.13 -10.10 14.68
C ASP A 188 15.83 -10.61 13.27
N GLN A 189 16.41 -11.75 12.90
CA GLN A 189 15.98 -12.52 11.72
C GLN A 189 14.47 -12.80 11.81
N GLY A 190 13.74 -12.33 10.80
CA GLY A 190 12.30 -12.49 10.69
C GLY A 190 11.90 -13.74 9.91
N LEU A 191 10.61 -14.05 9.97
CA LEU A 191 9.90 -14.96 9.08
C LEU A 191 9.06 -14.12 8.11
N GLU A 192 9.36 -14.20 6.82
CA GLU A 192 8.61 -13.52 5.78
C GLU A 192 7.50 -14.42 5.21
N MET A 193 6.27 -13.96 5.36
CA MET A 193 5.06 -14.59 4.84
C MET A 193 4.59 -13.86 3.59
N PHE A 194 4.57 -14.59 2.48
CA PHE A 194 4.04 -14.13 1.21
C PHE A 194 2.69 -14.79 0.96
N VAL A 195 1.66 -13.99 0.74
CA VAL A 195 0.29 -14.45 0.48
C VAL A 195 -0.01 -14.32 -1.01
N PHE A 196 -0.46 -15.39 -1.66
CA PHE A 196 -0.82 -15.36 -3.08
C PHE A 196 -2.25 -15.86 -3.30
N GLY A 197 -2.89 -15.44 -4.40
CA GLY A 197 -4.27 -15.84 -4.69
C GLY A 197 -4.37 -17.05 -5.62
N ARG A 198 -3.39 -17.24 -6.49
CA ARG A 198 -3.35 -18.35 -7.47
C ARG A 198 -1.92 -18.68 -7.90
N TYR A 199 -1.78 -19.78 -8.62
CA TYR A 199 -0.59 -20.10 -9.38
C TYR A 199 -0.70 -19.48 -10.79
N GLY A 200 0.40 -18.92 -11.28
CA GLY A 200 0.53 -18.24 -12.55
C GLY A 200 0.70 -19.20 -13.72
N PHE A 201 1.36 -20.35 -13.50
CA PHE A 201 1.58 -21.37 -14.54
C PHE A 201 0.78 -22.66 -14.32
N GLU A 202 0.20 -22.87 -13.14
CA GLU A 202 -0.59 -24.07 -12.80
C GLU A 202 -2.08 -23.78 -12.67
N HIS A 203 -2.86 -24.09 -13.70
CA HIS A 203 -4.29 -23.75 -13.76
C HIS A 203 -5.20 -24.77 -13.05
N ASN A 204 -4.67 -25.92 -12.62
CA ASN A 204 -5.44 -26.95 -11.93
C ASN A 204 -5.49 -26.76 -10.40
N GLN A 205 -4.80 -25.75 -9.89
CA GLN A 205 -4.78 -25.41 -8.47
C GLN A 205 -6.03 -24.61 -8.08
N PRO A 206 -6.46 -24.61 -6.80
CA PRO A 206 -7.55 -23.77 -6.35
C PRO A 206 -7.33 -22.31 -6.72
N SER A 207 -8.35 -21.63 -7.23
CA SER A 207 -8.30 -20.21 -7.61
C SER A 207 -9.68 -19.58 -7.47
N PRO A 208 -9.78 -18.25 -7.33
CA PRO A 208 -11.08 -17.58 -7.31
C PRO A 208 -11.79 -17.72 -8.67
N SER A 209 -13.11 -17.56 -8.66
CA SER A 209 -14.00 -17.77 -9.82
C SER A 209 -14.76 -16.53 -10.28
N CYS A 210 -14.88 -15.53 -9.42
CA CYS A 210 -15.62 -14.28 -9.63
C CYS A 210 -14.67 -13.09 -9.80
N TYR A 211 -13.72 -12.92 -8.89
CA TYR A 211 -12.78 -11.81 -8.91
C TYR A 211 -11.34 -12.27 -9.14
N PRO A 212 -10.50 -11.48 -9.85
CA PRO A 212 -9.16 -11.92 -10.19
C PRO A 212 -8.25 -12.02 -8.96
N ALA A 213 -7.54 -13.15 -8.84
CA ALA A 213 -6.37 -13.24 -7.96
C ALA A 213 -5.20 -12.47 -8.58
N ARG A 214 -4.87 -11.33 -7.96
CA ARG A 214 -3.88 -10.37 -8.48
C ARG A 214 -2.44 -10.79 -8.21
N GLN A 215 -2.20 -11.42 -7.07
CA GLN A 215 -0.89 -11.96 -6.68
C GLN A 215 -0.74 -13.42 -7.12
N THR A 216 0.38 -13.73 -7.75
CA THR A 216 0.77 -15.09 -8.14
C THR A 216 1.81 -15.67 -7.19
N TYR A 217 1.80 -16.99 -7.00
CA TYR A 217 2.85 -17.70 -6.27
C TYR A 217 4.24 -17.39 -6.87
N GLU A 218 4.33 -17.36 -8.19
CA GLU A 218 5.58 -17.21 -8.93
C GLU A 218 6.17 -15.82 -8.80
N ALA A 219 5.32 -14.78 -8.74
CA ALA A 219 5.78 -13.44 -8.37
C ALA A 219 6.37 -13.44 -6.97
N SER A 220 5.63 -13.93 -5.97
CA SER A 220 6.09 -13.98 -4.58
C SER A 220 7.40 -14.77 -4.43
N ALA A 221 7.51 -15.93 -5.07
CA ALA A 221 8.71 -16.74 -5.07
C ALA A 221 9.88 -16.07 -5.80
N ALA A 222 9.63 -15.29 -6.86
CA ALA A 222 10.66 -14.50 -7.53
C ALA A 222 11.18 -13.37 -6.64
N ILE A 223 10.30 -12.66 -5.93
CA ILE A 223 10.68 -11.64 -4.95
C ILE A 223 11.56 -12.25 -3.85
N ALA A 224 11.14 -13.37 -3.25
CA ALA A 224 11.95 -14.04 -2.22
C ALA A 224 13.37 -14.37 -2.69
N ARG A 225 13.54 -14.77 -3.98
CA ARG A 225 14.86 -14.99 -4.58
C ARG A 225 15.64 -13.69 -4.82
N LEU A 226 15.02 -12.66 -5.38
CA LEU A 226 15.64 -11.34 -5.60
C LEU A 226 16.11 -10.72 -4.28
N HIS A 227 15.34 -10.93 -3.21
CA HIS A 227 15.63 -10.45 -1.87
C HIS A 227 16.64 -11.32 -1.11
N GLN A 228 17.14 -12.40 -1.73
CA GLN A 228 18.13 -13.31 -1.14
C GLN A 228 17.71 -13.84 0.23
N LEU A 229 16.41 -14.13 0.40
CA LEU A 229 15.84 -14.61 1.65
C LEU A 229 16.22 -16.07 1.88
N ASP A 230 16.49 -16.43 3.14
CA ASP A 230 16.66 -17.83 3.53
C ASP A 230 15.32 -18.58 3.38
N PRO A 231 15.24 -19.65 2.56
CA PRO A 231 14.03 -20.46 2.42
C PRO A 231 13.48 -21.02 3.74
N GLN A 232 14.32 -21.19 4.77
CA GLN A 232 13.87 -21.61 6.11
C GLN A 232 13.06 -20.52 6.81
N HIS A 233 13.28 -19.26 6.45
CA HIS A 233 12.62 -18.06 6.99
C HIS A 233 11.60 -17.46 6.02
N VAL A 234 11.13 -18.24 5.05
CA VAL A 234 10.05 -17.88 4.14
C VAL A 234 8.89 -18.86 4.28
N ILE A 235 7.67 -18.37 4.17
CA ILE A 235 6.46 -19.18 4.02
C ILE A 235 5.58 -18.60 2.89
N MET A 236 5.08 -19.49 2.04
CA MET A 236 4.18 -19.17 0.94
C MET A 236 2.78 -19.66 1.31
N VAL A 237 1.82 -18.75 1.38
CA VAL A 237 0.46 -19.04 1.85
C VAL A 237 -0.54 -18.66 0.77
N GLN A 238 -1.46 -19.56 0.46
CA GLN A 238 -2.54 -19.22 -0.45
C GLN A 238 -3.69 -18.55 0.33
N GLN A 239 -4.12 -17.38 -0.13
CA GLN A 239 -5.36 -16.76 0.32
C GLN A 239 -6.53 -17.68 0.01
N ASN A 240 -7.54 -17.73 0.88
CA ASN A 240 -8.76 -18.47 0.59
C ASN A 240 -9.46 -17.91 -0.66
N PRO A 241 -9.60 -18.70 -1.75
CA PRO A 241 -10.21 -18.21 -2.99
C PRO A 241 -11.63 -17.66 -2.83
N LEU A 242 -12.41 -18.23 -1.89
CA LEU A 242 -13.77 -17.78 -1.61
C LEU A 242 -13.84 -16.37 -1.03
N LEU A 243 -12.76 -15.90 -0.39
CA LEU A 243 -12.68 -14.56 0.21
C LEU A 243 -12.30 -13.55 -0.87
N ILE A 244 -11.41 -13.93 -1.80
CA ILE A 244 -11.12 -13.11 -2.97
C ILE A 244 -12.41 -12.85 -3.77
N ASP A 245 -13.23 -13.89 -3.98
CA ASP A 245 -14.55 -13.77 -4.64
C ASP A 245 -15.56 -12.89 -3.88
N GLN A 246 -15.31 -12.59 -2.60
CA GLN A 246 -16.11 -11.67 -1.80
C GLN A 246 -15.54 -10.24 -1.75
N GLY A 247 -14.40 -9.98 -2.40
CA GLY A 247 -13.78 -8.66 -2.47
C GLY A 247 -12.50 -8.50 -1.64
N VAL A 248 -11.94 -9.58 -1.09
CA VAL A 248 -10.60 -9.58 -0.47
C VAL A 248 -9.54 -9.65 -1.56
N PHE A 249 -9.30 -8.53 -2.24
CA PHE A 249 -8.38 -8.47 -3.38
C PHE A 249 -6.89 -8.47 -2.99
N HIS A 250 -6.57 -8.17 -1.72
CA HIS A 250 -5.24 -8.22 -1.10
C HIS A 250 -5.35 -8.80 0.31
N ASN A 251 -4.26 -9.40 0.81
CA ASN A 251 -4.21 -9.99 2.15
C ASN A 251 -4.44 -8.98 3.26
N ASP A 252 -3.94 -7.75 3.11
CA ASP A 252 -4.15 -6.65 4.05
C ASP A 252 -5.62 -6.21 4.18
N VAL A 253 -6.57 -6.80 3.45
CA VAL A 253 -8.02 -6.61 3.65
C VAL A 253 -8.61 -7.63 4.63
N ILE A 254 -7.87 -8.71 4.96
CA ILE A 254 -8.38 -9.81 5.80
C ILE A 254 -7.40 -10.31 6.88
N ALA A 255 -6.13 -9.87 6.83
CA ALA A 255 -5.12 -10.17 7.83
C ALA A 255 -4.07 -9.05 7.92
N VAL A 256 -3.57 -8.80 9.12
CA VAL A 256 -2.42 -7.92 9.39
C VAL A 256 -1.54 -8.56 10.46
N GLY A 257 -0.22 -8.49 10.28
CA GLY A 257 0.74 -8.91 11.28
C GLY A 257 1.74 -7.83 11.63
N ASN A 258 2.25 -7.89 12.86
CA ASN A 258 3.33 -7.05 13.37
C ASN A 258 4.09 -7.83 14.45
N GLN A 259 5.42 -7.89 14.33
CA GLN A 259 6.28 -8.65 15.23
C GLN A 259 5.76 -10.08 15.46
N GLN A 260 5.30 -10.39 16.66
CA GLN A 260 4.84 -11.72 17.06
C GLN A 260 3.32 -11.89 16.91
N THR A 261 2.60 -10.91 16.41
CA THR A 261 1.13 -10.92 16.39
C THR A 261 0.60 -11.02 14.97
N LEU A 262 -0.32 -11.96 14.75
CA LEU A 262 -1.16 -12.05 13.55
C LEU A 262 -2.61 -11.81 13.94
N LEU A 263 -3.22 -10.73 13.45
CA LEU A 263 -4.66 -10.48 13.51
C LEU A 263 -5.27 -10.86 12.15
N CYS A 264 -6.14 -11.86 12.11
CA CYS A 264 -6.75 -12.31 10.85
C CYS A 264 -8.17 -12.86 11.02
N HIS A 265 -8.94 -12.87 9.94
CA HIS A 265 -10.23 -13.54 9.92
C HIS A 265 -10.06 -15.07 9.91
N GLN A 266 -10.98 -15.81 10.53
CA GLN A 266 -10.97 -17.29 10.57
C GLN A 266 -11.03 -18.01 9.20
N TYR A 267 -11.16 -17.25 8.11
CA TYR A 267 -11.24 -17.76 6.75
C TYR A 267 -10.20 -17.12 5.82
N ALA A 268 -9.24 -16.37 6.36
CA ALA A 268 -8.24 -15.65 5.58
C ALA A 268 -7.50 -16.59 4.61
N PHE A 269 -7.02 -17.73 5.08
CA PHE A 269 -6.11 -18.59 4.31
C PHE A 269 -6.75 -19.90 3.89
N LEU A 270 -6.33 -20.42 2.74
CA LEU A 270 -6.59 -21.81 2.38
C LEU A 270 -5.82 -22.71 3.37
N ASN A 271 -6.47 -23.73 3.91
CA ASN A 271 -5.91 -24.63 4.93
C ASN A 271 -5.36 -23.90 6.17
N GLN A 272 -6.12 -22.94 6.71
CA GLN A 272 -5.70 -22.04 7.78
C GLN A 272 -5.04 -22.72 9.00
N SER A 273 -5.52 -23.89 9.44
CA SER A 273 -4.91 -24.64 10.54
C SER A 273 -3.47 -25.10 10.24
N GLU A 274 -3.20 -25.48 8.99
CA GLU A 274 -1.85 -25.87 8.54
C GLU A 274 -0.94 -24.65 8.48
N VAL A 275 -1.46 -23.51 8.01
CA VAL A 275 -0.75 -22.23 8.00
C VAL A 275 -0.36 -21.85 9.44
N TYR A 276 -1.28 -21.94 10.39
CA TYR A 276 -0.99 -21.67 11.80
C TYR A 276 0.07 -22.61 12.36
N ALA A 277 0.00 -23.91 12.07
CA ALA A 277 0.99 -24.86 12.54
C ALA A 277 2.40 -24.55 11.99
N GLN A 278 2.50 -24.20 10.69
CA GLN A 278 3.77 -23.81 10.07
C GLN A 278 4.33 -22.51 10.66
N LEU A 279 3.47 -21.50 10.85
CA LEU A 279 3.84 -20.23 11.45
C LEU A 279 4.34 -20.43 12.90
N GLN A 280 3.59 -21.19 13.71
CA GLN A 280 3.99 -21.52 15.08
C GLN A 280 5.32 -22.28 15.12
N GLN A 281 5.50 -23.26 14.24
CA GLN A 281 6.76 -24.02 14.15
C GLN A 281 7.94 -23.11 13.79
N LYS A 282 7.81 -22.29 12.75
CA LYS A 282 8.90 -21.42 12.27
C LYS A 282 9.20 -20.25 13.22
N MET A 283 8.20 -19.81 13.99
CA MET A 283 8.36 -18.81 15.05
C MET A 283 8.69 -19.42 16.42
N ALA A 284 9.01 -20.73 16.48
CA ALA A 284 9.34 -21.46 17.70
C ALA A 284 8.30 -21.30 18.83
N GLY A 285 7.02 -21.24 18.49
CA GLY A 285 5.89 -21.06 19.41
C GLY A 285 5.69 -19.62 19.91
N GLY A 286 6.50 -18.67 19.45
CA GLY A 286 6.44 -17.26 19.86
C GLY A 286 5.35 -16.43 19.19
N LEU A 287 4.51 -17.02 18.33
CA LEU A 287 3.48 -16.27 17.60
C LEU A 287 2.16 -16.22 18.37
N SER A 288 1.61 -15.03 18.56
CA SER A 288 0.25 -14.78 19.02
C SER A 288 -0.70 -14.64 17.83
N ILE A 289 -1.65 -15.56 17.70
CA ILE A 289 -2.65 -15.53 16.63
C ILE A 289 -3.97 -15.06 17.22
N ILE A 290 -4.42 -13.88 16.80
CA ILE A 290 -5.72 -13.30 17.12
C ILE A 290 -6.65 -13.60 15.94
N GLU A 291 -7.35 -14.73 16.02
CA GLU A 291 -8.35 -15.10 15.03
C GLU A 291 -9.70 -14.44 15.35
N VAL A 292 -10.26 -13.74 14.35
CA VAL A 292 -11.60 -13.15 14.41
C VAL A 292 -12.61 -14.14 13.86
N PRO A 293 -13.55 -14.64 14.68
CA PRO A 293 -14.54 -15.59 14.20
C PRO A 293 -15.67 -14.89 13.42
N ALA A 294 -16.15 -15.55 12.37
CA ALA A 294 -17.18 -15.11 11.44
C ALA A 294 -18.53 -14.87 12.11
N ASN A 295 -18.79 -15.51 13.26
CA ASN A 295 -19.99 -15.27 14.07
C ASN A 295 -19.91 -14.01 14.94
N ARG A 296 -18.75 -13.35 15.01
CA ARG A 296 -18.55 -12.05 15.68
C ARG A 296 -18.42 -10.92 14.68
N VAL A 297 -17.63 -11.13 13.62
CA VAL A 297 -17.47 -10.19 12.51
C VAL A 297 -17.60 -10.99 11.24
N SER A 298 -18.65 -10.73 10.45
CA SER A 298 -18.82 -11.40 9.17
C SER A 298 -17.75 -10.94 8.17
N VAL A 299 -17.54 -11.70 7.10
CA VAL A 299 -16.64 -11.29 6.00
C VAL A 299 -17.08 -9.94 5.42
N ASN A 300 -18.38 -9.75 5.23
CA ASN A 300 -18.92 -8.48 4.71
C ASN A 300 -18.65 -7.31 5.67
N ASP A 301 -18.77 -7.52 6.98
CA ASP A 301 -18.43 -6.49 7.97
C ASP A 301 -16.92 -6.18 7.97
N ALA A 302 -16.08 -7.20 7.86
CA ALA A 302 -14.64 -7.03 7.74
C ALA A 302 -14.25 -6.19 6.52
N ILE A 303 -14.83 -6.50 5.36
CA ILE A 303 -14.57 -5.80 4.09
C ILE A 303 -15.17 -4.40 4.09
N SER A 304 -16.37 -4.18 4.62
CA SER A 304 -17.00 -2.85 4.61
C SER A 304 -16.39 -1.89 5.63
N SER A 305 -15.89 -2.42 6.75
CA SER A 305 -15.24 -1.62 7.81
C SER A 305 -13.74 -1.44 7.63
N TYR A 306 -13.08 -2.30 6.84
CA TYR A 306 -11.61 -2.38 6.72
C TYR A 306 -10.91 -2.69 8.04
N LEU A 307 -11.51 -3.51 8.93
CA LEU A 307 -10.93 -3.91 10.21
C LEU A 307 -9.49 -4.43 10.08
N PHE A 308 -9.24 -5.28 9.08
CA PHE A 308 -7.92 -5.87 8.87
C PHE A 308 -6.98 -5.01 8.04
N ASN A 309 -7.50 -3.98 7.36
CA ASN A 309 -6.67 -2.95 6.72
C ASN A 309 -6.22 -1.87 7.71
N SER A 310 -6.03 -2.28 8.95
CA SER A 310 -5.51 -1.50 10.05
C SER A 310 -3.99 -1.55 10.07
N GLN A 311 -3.36 -0.56 10.70
CA GLN A 311 -1.97 -0.73 11.10
C GLN A 311 -1.95 -1.33 12.50
N LEU A 312 -1.26 -2.46 12.64
CA LEU A 312 -0.86 -2.97 13.95
C LEU A 312 0.56 -2.47 14.20
N VAL A 313 0.75 -1.62 15.22
CA VAL A 313 2.03 -0.93 15.48
C VAL A 313 2.45 -1.09 16.93
N THR A 314 3.75 -1.28 17.16
CA THR A 314 4.34 -1.26 18.51
C THR A 314 4.87 0.13 18.80
N LEU A 315 4.36 0.75 19.86
CA LEU A 315 4.75 2.09 20.30
C LEU A 315 6.07 2.04 21.09
N PRO A 316 6.77 3.18 21.26
CA PRO A 316 8.04 3.22 22.01
C PRO A 316 7.96 2.74 23.46
N ASN A 317 6.77 2.80 24.07
CA ASN A 317 6.52 2.29 25.42
C ASN A 317 6.23 0.77 25.47
N GLY A 318 6.20 0.09 24.32
CA GLY A 318 5.89 -1.33 24.18
C GLY A 318 4.40 -1.64 23.96
N ASP A 319 3.50 -0.65 24.07
CA ASP A 319 2.08 -0.85 23.80
C ASP A 319 1.84 -1.13 22.32
N VAL A 320 0.93 -2.04 22.03
CA VAL A 320 0.46 -2.30 20.66
C VAL A 320 -0.81 -1.50 20.40
N SER A 321 -0.77 -0.63 19.39
CA SER A 321 -1.94 0.12 18.91
C SER A 321 -2.48 -0.47 17.61
N LEU A 322 -3.81 -0.52 17.51
CA LEU A 322 -4.54 -0.83 16.28
C LEU A 322 -5.08 0.48 15.67
N ILE A 323 -4.49 0.89 14.55
CA ILE A 323 -4.87 2.09 13.81
C ILE A 323 -6.00 1.75 12.85
N LEU A 324 -7.21 2.25 13.13
CA LEU A 324 -8.43 1.89 12.43
C LEU A 324 -9.02 3.06 11.64
N PRO A 325 -9.69 2.80 10.50
CA PRO A 325 -10.54 3.80 9.87
C PRO A 325 -11.83 4.01 10.68
N GLN A 326 -12.42 5.20 10.59
CA GLN A 326 -13.67 5.56 11.27
C GLN A 326 -14.82 4.56 11.01
N GLN A 327 -14.85 3.92 9.84
CA GLN A 327 -15.83 2.90 9.44
C GLN A 327 -15.86 1.69 10.39
N CYS A 328 -14.76 1.37 11.08
CA CYS A 328 -14.74 0.34 12.12
C CYS A 328 -15.59 0.71 13.33
N ARG A 329 -15.65 2.00 13.68
CA ARG A 329 -16.50 2.50 14.76
C ARG A 329 -17.96 2.63 14.33
N ASP A 330 -18.19 2.97 13.06
CA ASP A 330 -19.53 3.17 12.52
C ASP A 330 -20.27 1.84 12.29
N ASN A 331 -19.55 0.72 12.14
CA ASN A 331 -20.11 -0.62 12.13
C ASN A 331 -20.26 -1.18 13.57
N PRO A 332 -21.49 -1.37 14.10
CA PRO A 332 -21.68 -1.77 15.50
C PRO A 332 -21.12 -3.15 15.85
N GLN A 333 -21.16 -4.11 14.93
CA GLN A 333 -20.64 -5.47 15.18
C GLN A 333 -19.12 -5.45 15.28
N VAL A 334 -18.47 -4.74 14.36
CA VAL A 334 -17.01 -4.54 14.35
C VAL A 334 -16.57 -3.78 15.59
N TRP A 335 -17.24 -2.67 15.92
CA TRP A 335 -16.88 -1.89 17.09
C TRP A 335 -17.04 -2.66 18.40
N GLN A 336 -18.13 -3.44 18.53
CA GLN A 336 -18.32 -4.32 19.68
C GLN A 336 -17.19 -5.35 19.80
N TYR A 337 -16.76 -5.94 18.68
CA TYR A 337 -15.62 -6.86 18.68
C TYR A 337 -14.31 -6.17 19.08
N VAL A 338 -14.03 -4.99 18.54
CA VAL A 338 -12.83 -4.20 18.87
C VAL A 338 -12.79 -3.86 20.36
N GLN A 339 -13.93 -3.49 20.96
CA GLN A 339 -14.02 -3.24 22.41
C GLN A 339 -13.76 -4.51 23.23
N GLN A 340 -14.25 -5.67 22.80
CA GLN A 340 -13.97 -6.95 23.44
C GLN A 340 -12.49 -7.32 23.32
N LEU A 341 -11.88 -7.08 22.16
CA LEU A 341 -10.46 -7.33 21.91
C LEU A 341 -9.57 -6.53 22.87
N LEU A 342 -9.88 -5.26 23.09
CA LEU A 342 -9.18 -4.39 24.04
C LEU A 342 -9.34 -4.86 25.50
N GLN A 343 -10.45 -5.51 25.85
CA GLN A 343 -10.68 -6.06 27.19
C GLN A 343 -10.05 -7.44 27.39
N ALA A 344 -9.79 -8.18 26.31
CA ALA A 344 -9.30 -9.55 26.37
C ALA A 344 -7.79 -9.65 26.64
N ASP A 345 -7.07 -8.53 26.68
CA ASP A 345 -5.63 -8.42 26.95
C ASP A 345 -4.79 -9.39 26.08
N ARG A 346 -5.08 -9.44 24.78
CA ARG A 346 -4.45 -10.35 23.81
C ARG A 346 -3.28 -9.72 23.05
N GLY A 347 -2.61 -8.73 23.65
CA GLY A 347 -1.49 -8.04 23.01
C GLY A 347 -1.91 -6.92 22.04
N ILE A 348 -3.13 -6.38 22.20
CA ILE A 348 -3.55 -5.10 21.61
C ILE A 348 -4.06 -4.24 22.74
N ASN A 349 -3.37 -3.13 23.01
CA ASN A 349 -3.57 -2.33 24.22
C ASN A 349 -4.46 -1.11 23.98
N ARG A 350 -4.50 -0.60 22.74
CA ARG A 350 -5.27 0.58 22.38
C ARG A 350 -5.69 0.59 20.91
N VAL A 351 -6.60 1.49 20.60
CA VAL A 351 -7.09 1.76 19.26
C VAL A 351 -7.02 3.26 19.00
N ASP A 352 -6.56 3.63 17.83
CA ASP A 352 -6.55 5.01 17.33
C ASP A 352 -7.36 5.08 16.03
N LEU A 353 -8.36 5.97 15.98
CA LEU A 353 -9.31 6.08 14.86
C LEU A 353 -8.98 7.29 13.99
N PHE A 354 -9.06 7.10 12.67
CA PHE A 354 -8.80 8.15 11.69
C PHE A 354 -9.93 8.27 10.66
N ASP A 355 -10.33 9.51 10.36
CA ASP A 355 -11.13 9.79 9.18
C ASP A 355 -10.25 9.74 7.93
N LEU A 356 -10.40 8.67 7.16
CA LEU A 356 -9.77 8.45 5.87
C LEU A 356 -10.82 8.25 4.78
N SER A 357 -11.99 8.90 4.93
CA SER A 357 -13.14 8.70 4.06
C SER A 357 -12.82 8.83 2.56
N GLN A 358 -11.96 9.76 2.15
CA GLN A 358 -11.62 9.91 0.73
C GLN A 358 -10.85 8.69 0.16
N SER A 359 -9.96 8.09 0.96
CA SER A 359 -9.24 6.87 0.57
C SER A 359 -10.14 5.63 0.68
N MET A 360 -10.92 5.55 1.74
CA MET A 360 -11.87 4.44 2.00
C MET A 360 -12.92 4.31 0.90
N GLN A 361 -13.39 5.42 0.33
CA GLN A 361 -14.35 5.42 -0.79
C GLN A 361 -13.76 4.79 -2.07
N ASN A 362 -12.44 4.77 -2.24
CA ASN A 362 -11.77 4.01 -3.30
C ASN A 362 -11.24 2.65 -2.84
N GLY A 363 -11.49 2.24 -1.58
CA GLY A 363 -11.07 0.95 -1.04
C GLY A 363 -9.62 0.90 -0.55
N GLY A 364 -9.15 1.96 0.12
CA GLY A 364 -7.89 1.91 0.87
C GLY A 364 -8.03 2.47 2.28
N GLY A 365 -7.71 1.67 3.28
CA GLY A 365 -7.69 2.06 4.68
C GLY A 365 -6.30 2.49 5.16
N PRO A 366 -6.09 2.55 6.49
CA PRO A 366 -4.83 2.96 7.10
C PRO A 366 -3.61 2.19 6.58
N ALA A 367 -3.72 0.86 6.43
CA ALA A 367 -2.62 0.01 5.99
C ALA A 367 -2.29 0.17 4.51
N CYS A 368 -3.29 0.27 3.63
CA CYS A 368 -3.06 0.46 2.19
C CYS A 368 -2.22 1.71 1.92
N LEU A 369 -2.42 2.78 2.71
CA LEU A 369 -1.70 4.04 2.55
C LEU A 369 -0.22 3.97 2.89
N ARG A 370 0.30 2.90 3.51
CA ARG A 370 1.66 2.88 4.06
C ARG A 370 2.47 1.64 3.70
N LEU A 371 3.71 1.87 3.28
CA LEU A 371 4.76 0.86 3.13
C LEU A 371 5.56 0.75 4.43
N ARG A 372 5.71 -0.47 4.96
CA ARG A 372 6.55 -0.73 6.13
C ARG A 372 7.98 -1.00 5.69
N VAL A 373 8.94 -0.36 6.34
CA VAL A 373 10.37 -0.56 6.08
C VAL A 373 11.07 -0.66 7.42
N VAL A 374 11.60 -1.83 7.76
CA VAL A 374 12.42 -1.98 8.96
C VAL A 374 13.85 -1.52 8.65
N LEU A 375 14.35 -0.61 9.48
CA LEU A 375 15.65 0.02 9.31
C LEU A 375 16.42 -0.04 10.63
N THR A 376 17.68 -0.44 10.58
CA THR A 376 18.64 -0.16 11.63
C THR A 376 18.89 1.35 11.74
N GLU A 377 19.46 1.81 12.84
CA GLU A 377 19.81 3.23 13.02
C GLU A 377 20.72 3.77 11.88
N GLN A 378 21.66 2.95 11.38
CA GLN A 378 22.55 3.34 10.28
C GLN A 378 21.80 3.46 8.96
N GLU A 379 20.95 2.49 8.64
CA GLU A 379 20.14 2.53 7.42
C GLU A 379 19.14 3.69 7.48
N GLN A 380 18.55 3.99 8.64
CA GLN A 380 17.68 5.14 8.82
C GLN A 380 18.41 6.46 8.54
N GLN A 381 19.67 6.60 8.97
CA GLN A 381 20.50 7.78 8.66
C GLN A 381 20.86 7.88 7.18
N ALA A 382 20.88 6.75 6.47
CA ALA A 382 21.15 6.68 5.03
C ALA A 382 19.89 6.94 4.16
N VAL A 383 18.68 6.93 4.75
CA VAL A 383 17.47 7.40 4.06
C VAL A 383 17.60 8.90 3.77
N ASN A 384 17.12 9.34 2.60
CA ASN A 384 17.00 10.76 2.27
C ASN A 384 16.23 11.49 3.40
N PRO A 385 16.87 12.38 4.18
CA PRO A 385 16.24 12.96 5.35
C PRO A 385 15.07 13.88 5.01
N ALA A 386 14.99 14.38 3.76
CA ALA A 386 13.91 15.26 3.31
C ALA A 386 12.56 14.54 3.15
N VAL A 387 12.53 13.20 3.18
CA VAL A 387 11.29 12.42 3.10
C VAL A 387 10.79 11.94 4.47
N LEU A 388 11.60 12.07 5.52
CA LEU A 388 11.19 11.75 6.89
C LEU A 388 10.32 12.87 7.46
N LEU A 389 9.18 12.49 8.02
CA LEU A 389 8.21 13.45 8.53
C LEU A 389 8.75 14.12 9.80
N THR A 390 8.87 15.44 9.71
CA THR A 390 9.14 16.34 10.82
C THR A 390 8.00 17.36 10.93
N ALA A 391 7.88 18.07 12.05
CA ALA A 391 6.90 19.15 12.18
C ALA A 391 7.05 20.21 11.06
N THR A 392 8.30 20.48 10.64
CA THR A 392 8.60 21.39 9.52
C THR A 392 8.12 20.82 8.19
N LEU A 393 8.42 19.56 7.88
CA LEU A 393 7.97 18.93 6.64
C LEU A 393 6.44 18.83 6.59
N PHE A 394 5.80 18.42 7.69
CA PHE A 394 4.34 18.36 7.79
C PHE A 394 3.68 19.70 7.47
N LYS A 395 4.14 20.78 8.11
CA LYS A 395 3.62 22.13 7.84
C LYS A 395 3.82 22.51 6.37
N ARG A 396 5.00 22.25 5.81
CA ARG A 396 5.32 22.58 4.42
C ARG A 396 4.48 21.80 3.42
N LEU A 397 4.26 20.50 3.64
CA LEU A 397 3.40 19.66 2.81
C LEU A 397 1.94 20.13 2.89
N ARG A 398 1.45 20.54 4.07
CA ARG A 398 0.11 21.11 4.20
C ARG A 398 -0.05 22.40 3.40
N GLU A 399 0.91 23.32 3.51
CA GLU A 399 0.91 24.58 2.74
C GLU A 399 0.93 24.30 1.23
N TRP A 400 1.76 23.36 0.79
CA TRP A 400 1.81 22.89 -0.60
C TRP A 400 0.47 22.29 -1.06
N VAL A 401 -0.18 21.45 -0.26
CA VAL A 401 -1.53 20.92 -0.56
C VAL A 401 -2.56 22.05 -0.67
N TYR A 402 -2.55 23.02 0.26
CA TYR A 402 -3.49 24.14 0.20
C TYR A 402 -3.35 24.98 -1.07
N LEU A 403 -2.11 25.16 -1.53
CA LEU A 403 -1.76 25.93 -2.71
C LEU A 403 -2.17 25.22 -4.01
N HIS A 404 -1.89 23.92 -4.13
CA HIS A 404 -1.95 23.22 -5.41
C HIS A 404 -3.20 22.37 -5.65
N TYR A 405 -3.90 21.94 -4.59
CA TYR A 405 -4.97 20.95 -4.75
C TYR A 405 -6.33 21.63 -4.94
N ARG A 406 -7.15 21.05 -5.82
CA ARG A 406 -8.59 21.35 -5.89
C ARG A 406 -9.31 20.75 -4.69
N ASP A 407 -10.34 21.42 -4.19
CA ASP A 407 -11.24 20.92 -3.14
C ASP A 407 -12.45 20.16 -3.71
N ARG A 408 -12.56 20.13 -5.04
CA ARG A 408 -13.59 19.43 -5.78
C ARG A 408 -13.03 18.95 -7.12
N LEU A 409 -13.20 17.67 -7.43
CA LEU A 409 -12.86 17.11 -8.73
C LEU A 409 -13.92 16.09 -9.17
N VAL A 410 -14.43 16.24 -10.40
CA VAL A 410 -15.33 15.31 -11.09
C VAL A 410 -14.71 14.81 -12.39
N GLU A 411 -15.27 13.73 -12.96
CA GLU A 411 -14.75 13.13 -14.19
C GLU A 411 -14.63 14.12 -15.37
N ALA A 412 -15.58 15.04 -15.50
CA ALA A 412 -15.55 16.05 -16.57
C ALA A 412 -14.32 16.99 -16.47
N ASP A 413 -13.78 17.20 -15.26
CA ASP A 413 -12.61 18.04 -15.04
C ASP A 413 -11.32 17.36 -15.55
N LEU A 414 -11.33 16.05 -15.80
CA LEU A 414 -10.15 15.32 -16.31
C LEU A 414 -9.81 15.69 -17.77
N ALA A 415 -10.74 16.34 -18.48
CA ALA A 415 -10.50 16.90 -19.79
C ALA A 415 -9.91 18.33 -19.74
N ASP A 416 -9.86 18.98 -18.56
CA ASP A 416 -9.31 20.32 -18.39
C ASP A 416 -7.78 20.29 -18.48
N PRO A 417 -7.16 20.94 -19.48
CA PRO A 417 -5.70 20.98 -19.60
C PRO A 417 -5.02 21.74 -18.44
N SER A 418 -5.75 22.59 -17.72
CA SER A 418 -5.22 23.31 -16.56
C SER A 418 -4.87 22.33 -15.43
N LEU A 419 -5.63 21.24 -15.27
CA LEU A 419 -5.37 20.22 -14.25
C LEU A 419 -4.02 19.51 -14.47
N LEU A 420 -3.64 19.27 -15.73
CA LEU A 420 -2.31 18.73 -16.08
C LEU A 420 -1.20 19.69 -15.62
N LEU A 421 -1.33 20.98 -15.94
CA LEU A 421 -0.33 21.99 -15.60
C LEU A 421 -0.23 22.22 -14.08
N GLU A 422 -1.37 22.28 -13.38
CA GLU A 422 -1.45 22.34 -11.93
C GLU A 422 -0.71 21.16 -11.29
N SER A 423 -0.98 19.95 -11.78
CA SER A 423 -0.34 18.71 -11.30
C SER A 423 1.17 18.72 -11.54
N GLN A 424 1.64 19.03 -12.74
CA GLN A 424 3.08 19.12 -13.04
C GLN A 424 3.78 20.19 -12.18
N THR A 425 3.15 21.36 -12.01
CA THR A 425 3.69 22.45 -11.17
C THR A 425 3.80 22.01 -9.72
N ALA A 426 2.76 21.37 -9.19
CA ALA A 426 2.74 20.85 -7.84
C ALA A 426 3.87 19.82 -7.63
N LEU A 427 3.99 18.85 -8.54
CA LEU A 427 4.98 17.78 -8.47
C LEU A 427 6.41 18.31 -8.59
N ASP A 428 6.64 19.32 -9.43
CA ASP A 428 7.96 19.94 -9.55
C ASP A 428 8.40 20.62 -8.25
N GLU A 429 7.50 21.37 -7.62
CA GLU A 429 7.77 21.93 -6.29
C GLU A 429 7.99 20.82 -5.25
N LEU A 430 7.18 19.75 -5.29
CA LEU A 430 7.29 18.65 -4.34
C LEU A 430 8.63 17.93 -4.42
N THR A 431 9.18 17.69 -5.62
CA THR A 431 10.51 17.06 -5.76
C THR A 431 11.62 17.89 -5.13
N ARG A 432 11.46 19.22 -5.07
CA ARG A 432 12.38 20.13 -4.37
C ARG A 432 12.16 20.09 -2.86
N ILE A 433 10.90 20.03 -2.39
CA ILE A 433 10.56 19.87 -0.97
C ILE A 433 11.16 18.57 -0.40
N LEU A 434 11.00 17.48 -1.14
CA LEU A 434 11.42 16.13 -0.74
C LEU A 434 12.83 15.75 -1.21
N ASN A 435 13.54 16.67 -1.86
CA ASN A 435 14.89 16.47 -2.41
C ASN A 435 15.03 15.17 -3.22
N LEU A 436 14.12 14.92 -4.16
CA LEU A 436 14.07 13.68 -4.96
C LEU A 436 14.85 13.79 -6.28
N GLY A 437 15.18 15.00 -6.72
CA GLY A 437 15.68 15.24 -8.07
C GLY A 437 14.60 15.00 -9.15
N SER A 438 15.03 14.82 -10.41
CA SER A 438 14.12 14.63 -11.55
C SER A 438 13.59 13.19 -11.66
N VAL A 439 12.66 12.83 -10.77
CA VAL A 439 12.03 11.49 -10.75
C VAL A 439 10.85 11.36 -11.69
N TYR A 440 10.25 12.47 -12.14
CA TYR A 440 9.14 12.46 -13.08
C TYR A 440 9.60 12.64 -14.53
N ASP A 441 8.87 12.05 -15.48
CA ASP A 441 9.25 12.09 -16.90
C ASP A 441 9.32 13.52 -17.43
N PHE A 442 8.36 14.39 -17.07
CA PHE A 442 8.32 15.79 -17.50
C PHE A 442 9.50 16.65 -17.00
N GLN A 443 10.26 16.18 -15.99
CA GLN A 443 11.44 16.87 -15.46
C GLN A 443 12.75 16.39 -16.10
N ARG A 444 12.66 15.40 -16.99
CA ARG A 444 13.81 14.72 -17.62
C ARG A 444 13.87 14.98 -19.13
N GLU A 445 12.90 15.69 -19.66
CA GLU A 445 12.79 16.09 -21.07
C GLU A 445 13.60 17.34 -21.39
#